data_AF-A0A8X6K6X3-F1
#
_entry.id   AF-A0A8X6K6X3-F1
#
_cell.length_a   1.000
_cell.length_b   1.000
_cell.length_c   1.000
_cell.angle_alpha   90.00
_cell.angle_beta   90.00
_cell.angle_gamma   90.00
#
_symmetry.space_group_name_H-M   'P 1'
#
loop_
_entity.id
_entity.type
_entity.pdbx_description
1 polymer ?
#
loop_
_entity_poly.entity_id
_entity_poly.type
_entity_poly.pdbx_seq_one_letter_code
_entity_poly.pdbx_strand_id
1 'polypeptide(L)'
;MLMLLFACYLTDYIIGFVDNPAERIGYQKGGIQELQKHKWFDGFYYDGLRTRTLVPPIIPQVRSPIDYSNFDRYPPDEDTPPPDDLSGWDQDF
;
A
#
# COMPACT_ATOMS: atom_id res chain seq x y z
N MET A 1 -12.27 -21.15 -16.44
CA MET A 1 -12.00 -21.82 -15.15
C MET A 1 -10.96 -21.08 -14.31
N LEU A 2 -9.78 -20.69 -14.83
CA LEU A 2 -8.78 -19.91 -14.07
C LEU A 2 -9.25 -18.51 -13.60
N MET A 3 -10.00 -17.75 -14.41
CA MET A 3 -10.48 -16.41 -14.00
C MET A 3 -11.51 -16.45 -12.86
N LEU A 4 -12.27 -17.54 -12.72
CA LEU A 4 -13.26 -17.71 -11.64
C LEU A 4 -12.58 -18.03 -10.30
N LEU A 5 -11.50 -18.83 -10.32
CA LEU A 5 -10.71 -19.12 -9.12
C LEU A 5 -10.00 -17.87 -8.59
N PHE A 6 -9.46 -17.03 -9.48
CA PHE A 6 -8.82 -15.78 -9.10
C PHE A 6 -9.80 -14.81 -8.41
N ALA A 7 -11.05 -14.76 -8.89
CA ALA A 7 -12.11 -13.98 -8.27
C ALA A 7 -12.50 -14.52 -6.90
N CYS A 8 -12.64 -15.84 -6.72
CA CYS A 8 -12.98 -16.44 -5.42
C CYS A 8 -11.92 -16.19 -4.34
N TYR A 9 -10.62 -16.36 -4.66
CA TYR A 9 -9.56 -16.10 -3.67
C TYR A 9 -9.42 -14.61 -3.34
N LEU A 10 -9.73 -13.73 -4.29
CA LEU A 10 -9.75 -12.30 -4.05
C LEU A 10 -10.96 -11.88 -3.20
N THR A 11 -12.14 -12.47 -3.42
CA THR A 11 -13.31 -12.22 -2.57
C THR A 11 -13.10 -12.73 -1.14
N ASP A 12 -12.55 -13.93 -0.96
CA ASP A 12 -12.27 -14.48 0.38
C ASP A 12 -11.24 -13.62 1.13
N TYR A 13 -10.21 -13.16 0.40
CA TYR A 13 -9.22 -12.24 0.92
C TYR A 13 -9.82 -10.91 1.36
N ILE A 14 -10.63 -10.27 0.52
CA ILE A 14 -11.24 -8.98 0.81
C ILE A 14 -12.26 -9.10 1.96
N ILE A 15 -13.10 -10.14 1.96
CA ILE A 15 -14.08 -10.41 3.01
C ILE A 15 -13.37 -10.62 4.36
N GLY A 16 -12.28 -11.39 4.38
CA GLY A 16 -11.46 -11.61 5.58
C GLY A 16 -10.78 -10.36 6.14
N PHE A 17 -10.84 -9.22 5.45
CA PHE A 17 -10.35 -7.93 5.98
C PHE A 17 -11.47 -7.01 6.51
N VAL A 18 -12.73 -7.22 6.09
CA VAL A 18 -13.82 -6.23 6.20
C VAL A 18 -14.80 -6.51 7.34
N ASP A 19 -15.09 -7.77 7.68
CA ASP A 19 -16.29 -8.06 8.48
C ASP A 19 -16.15 -7.83 10.00
N ASN A 20 -15.10 -8.36 10.64
CA ASN A 20 -14.89 -8.25 12.09
C ASN A 20 -13.41 -8.03 12.39
N PRO A 21 -13.00 -6.96 13.11
CA PRO A 21 -11.60 -6.72 13.45
C PRO A 21 -10.92 -7.90 14.16
N ALA A 22 -11.65 -8.65 14.99
CA ALA A 22 -11.13 -9.79 15.71
C ALA A 22 -10.85 -11.02 14.81
N GLU A 23 -11.55 -11.11 13.67
CA GLU A 23 -11.43 -12.20 12.71
C GLU A 23 -10.55 -11.83 11.51
N ARG A 24 -10.09 -10.57 11.46
CA ARG A 24 -9.25 -10.06 10.38
C ARG A 24 -7.99 -10.91 10.22
N ILE A 25 -7.76 -11.38 9.00
CA ILE A 25 -6.51 -12.06 8.63
C ILE A 25 -5.35 -11.11 8.94
N GLY A 26 -4.40 -11.56 9.78
CA GLY A 26 -3.31 -10.71 10.25
C GLY A 26 -3.45 -10.17 11.67
N TYR A 27 -4.65 -10.25 12.27
CA TYR A 27 -4.88 -9.90 13.68
C TYR A 27 -4.82 -11.12 14.62
N GLN A 28 -5.02 -12.33 14.08
CA GLN A 28 -4.93 -13.58 14.84
C GLN A 28 -3.49 -13.91 15.24
N LYS A 29 -3.31 -15.02 15.97
CA LYS A 29 -2.00 -15.46 16.52
C LYS A 29 -0.86 -15.54 15.48
N GLY A 30 -1.19 -15.77 14.20
CA GLY A 30 -0.23 -15.85 13.11
C GLY A 30 0.26 -14.50 12.58
N GLY A 31 -0.41 -13.40 12.94
CA GLY A 31 -0.08 -12.06 12.47
C GLY A 31 0.03 -11.97 10.95
N ILE A 32 0.91 -11.10 10.45
CA ILE A 32 1.13 -10.90 9.01
C ILE A 32 1.66 -12.16 8.28
N GLN A 33 2.13 -13.19 8.98
CA GLN A 33 2.58 -14.42 8.33
C GLN A 33 1.41 -15.24 7.78
N GLU A 34 0.23 -15.13 8.37
CA GLU A 34 -0.99 -15.78 7.88
C GLU A 34 -1.46 -15.16 6.57
N LEU A 35 -1.39 -13.82 6.49
CA LEU A 35 -1.58 -13.06 5.26
C LEU A 35 -0.63 -13.54 4.15
N GLN A 36 0.66 -13.70 4.47
CA GLN A 36 1.67 -14.10 3.49
C GLN A 36 1.47 -15.52 2.95
N LYS A 37 0.82 -16.39 3.73
CA LYS A 37 0.53 -17.78 3.35
C LYS A 37 -0.82 -17.94 2.62
N HIS A 38 -1.59 -16.87 2.48
CA HIS A 38 -2.91 -16.93 1.85
C HIS A 38 -2.81 -17.33 0.38
N LYS A 39 -3.80 -18.08 -0.12
CA LYS A 39 -3.81 -18.63 -1.49
C LYS A 39 -3.74 -17.58 -2.59
N TRP A 40 -4.17 -16.35 -2.30
CA TRP A 40 -4.01 -15.22 -3.21
C TRP A 40 -2.53 -14.90 -3.52
N PHE A 41 -1.63 -15.13 -2.56
CA PHE A 41 -0.19 -14.91 -2.70
C PHE A 41 0.59 -16.18 -3.04
N ASP A 42 -0.08 -17.26 -3.44
CA ASP A 42 0.60 -18.50 -3.83
C ASP A 42 1.51 -18.22 -5.04
N GLY A 43 2.80 -18.55 -4.90
CA GLY A 43 3.83 -18.21 -5.89
C GLY A 43 4.38 -16.78 -5.84
N PHE A 44 3.92 -15.91 -4.92
CA PHE A 44 4.49 -14.57 -4.74
C PHE A 44 5.86 -14.63 -4.06
N TYR A 45 6.88 -14.06 -4.69
CA TYR A 45 8.25 -14.09 -4.17
C TYR A 45 8.52 -12.94 -3.18
N TYR A 46 8.16 -13.15 -1.91
CA TYR A 46 8.33 -12.17 -0.83
C TYR A 46 9.79 -11.75 -0.57
N ASP A 47 10.74 -12.69 -0.66
CA ASP A 47 12.15 -12.34 -0.46
C ASP A 47 12.66 -11.44 -1.57
N GLY A 48 12.19 -11.63 -2.81
CA GLY A 48 12.48 -10.73 -3.92
C GLY A 48 11.89 -9.34 -3.76
N LEU A 49 10.69 -9.25 -3.17
CA LEU A 49 10.13 -7.96 -2.79
C LEU A 49 11.01 -7.27 -1.75
N ARG A 50 11.41 -7.98 -0.69
CA ARG A 50 12.25 -7.43 0.41
C ARG A 50 13.63 -7.00 -0.08
N THR A 51 14.25 -7.80 -0.96
CA THR A 51 15.58 -7.56 -1.51
C THR A 51 15.57 -6.66 -2.75
N ARG A 52 14.39 -6.17 -3.17
CA ARG A 52 14.20 -5.32 -4.36
C ARG A 52 14.68 -5.97 -5.67
N THR A 53 14.62 -7.31 -5.76
CA THR A 53 14.93 -8.07 -6.98
C THR A 53 13.68 -8.43 -7.78
N LEU A 54 12.48 -8.33 -7.18
CA LEU A 54 11.23 -8.52 -7.88
C LEU A 54 11.02 -7.34 -8.85
N VAL A 55 10.81 -7.64 -10.14
CA VAL A 55 10.46 -6.62 -11.13
C VAL A 55 9.03 -6.14 -10.87
N PRO A 56 8.81 -4.83 -10.66
CA PRO A 56 7.46 -4.33 -10.45
C PRO A 56 6.65 -4.43 -11.76
N PRO A 57 5.33 -4.66 -11.68
CA PRO A 57 4.48 -4.78 -12.86
C PRO A 57 4.37 -3.48 -13.67
N ILE A 58 4.60 -2.34 -13.02
CA ILE A 58 4.59 -1.01 -13.64
C ILE A 58 5.90 -0.32 -13.27
N ILE A 59 6.69 0.06 -14.26
CA ILE A 59 7.94 0.81 -14.10
C ILE A 59 7.68 2.25 -14.56
N PRO A 60 7.49 3.21 -13.65
CA PRO A 60 7.29 4.61 -14.02
C PRO A 60 8.56 5.16 -14.68
N GLN A 61 8.38 6.04 -15.67
CA GLN A 61 9.50 6.73 -16.28
C GLN A 61 9.88 7.93 -15.42
N VAL A 62 11.15 7.99 -14.97
CA VAL A 62 11.68 9.09 -14.17
C VAL A 62 12.99 9.54 -14.83
N ARG A 63 13.00 10.77 -15.33
CA ARG A 63 14.12 11.32 -16.13
C ARG A 63 15.19 11.99 -15.27
N SER A 64 14.81 12.51 -14.10
CA SER A 64 15.72 13.24 -13.21
C SER A 64 15.18 13.30 -11.77
N PRO A 65 16.00 13.69 -10.78
CA PRO A 65 15.53 13.90 -9.41
C PRO A 65 14.48 15.01 -9.24
N ILE A 66 14.32 15.89 -10.24
CA ILE A 66 13.31 16.97 -10.26
C ILE A 66 12.14 16.66 -11.22
N ASP A 67 12.02 15.42 -11.68
CA ASP A 67 10.96 15.01 -12.60
C ASP A 67 9.65 14.74 -11.85
N TYR A 68 8.69 15.64 -11.99
CA TYR A 68 7.34 15.52 -11.46
C TYR A 68 6.31 15.09 -12.52
N SER A 69 6.73 14.48 -13.64
CA SER A 69 5.80 14.10 -14.72
C SER A 69 4.80 13.00 -14.37
N ASN A 70 5.05 12.24 -13.30
CA ASN A 70 4.14 11.21 -12.79
C ASN A 70 3.12 11.77 -11.77
N PHE A 71 3.10 13.10 -11.57
CA PHE A 71 2.15 13.81 -10.72
C PHE A 71 1.26 14.73 -11.57
N ASP A 72 0.10 15.06 -11.03
CA ASP A 72 -0.76 16.07 -11.62
C ASP A 72 -0.13 17.47 -11.52
N ARG A 73 -0.52 18.35 -12.44
CA ARG A 73 -0.07 19.74 -12.42
C ARG A 73 -1.01 20.58 -11.57
N TYR A 74 -0.46 21.15 -10.52
CA TYR A 74 -1.16 22.12 -9.67
C TYR A 74 -0.65 23.53 -9.98
N PRO A 75 -1.51 24.56 -9.88
CA PRO A 75 -1.04 25.94 -9.92
C PRO A 75 -0.10 26.23 -8.74
N PRO A 76 0.76 27.27 -8.84
CA PRO A 76 1.49 27.77 -7.69
C PRO A 76 0.54 28.12 -6.55
N ASP A 77 1.01 27.94 -5.32
CA ASP A 77 0.29 28.39 -4.14
C ASP A 77 0.23 29.92 -4.13
N GLU A 78 -0.99 30.46 -4.11
CA GLU A 78 -1.28 31.90 -4.02
C GLU A 78 -1.94 32.25 -2.69
N ASP A 79 -2.11 31.27 -1.79
CA ASP A 79 -2.81 31.48 -0.53
C ASP A 79 -1.97 32.32 0.44
N THR A 80 -2.67 33.10 1.26
CA THR A 80 -2.02 33.85 2.34
C THR A 80 -1.49 32.86 3.38
N PRO A 81 -0.28 33.08 3.94
CA PRO A 81 0.24 32.20 4.99
C PRO A 81 -0.78 32.01 6.13
N PRO A 82 -0.91 30.78 6.67
CA PRO A 82 -1.77 30.54 7.80
C PRO A 82 -1.29 31.35 9.03
N PRO A 83 -2.18 31.64 10.00
CA PRO A 83 -1.77 32.22 11.27
C PRO A 83 -0.78 31.31 12.02
N ASP A 84 0.09 31.93 12.82
CA ASP A 84 1.03 31.20 13.68
C ASP A 84 0.28 30.29 14.67
N ASP A 85 0.62 29.00 14.67
CA ASP A 85 0.16 28.05 15.67
C ASP A 85 1.21 27.94 16.78
N LEU A 86 0.87 28.43 17.97
CA LEU A 86 1.73 28.40 19.16
C LEU A 86 1.23 27.39 20.21
N SER A 87 0.34 26.47 19.82
CA SER A 87 -0.18 25.45 20.74
C SER A 87 0.87 24.41 21.15
N GLY A 88 1.94 24.26 20.36
CA GLY A 88 3.08 23.42 20.68
C GLY A 88 2.83 21.92 20.51
N TRP A 89 1.85 21.52 19.69
CA TRP A 89 1.65 20.11 19.31
C TRP A 89 2.82 19.56 18.48
N ASP A 90 3.61 20.47 17.91
CA ASP A 90 4.70 20.24 16.97
C ASP A 90 6.10 20.56 17.56
N GLN A 91 6.24 20.58 18.90
CA GLN A 91 7.51 20.93 19.56
C GLN A 91 8.71 20.05 19.15
N ASP A 92 8.46 18.80 18.74
CA ASP A 92 9.49 17.83 18.34
C ASP A 92 9.49 17.49 16.83
N PHE A 93 8.78 18.27 16.00
CA PHE A 93 8.83 18.12 14.52
C PHE A 93 10.18 18.60 13.97
#